data_AF-A0A2S7PSI2-F1
#
_entry.id   AF-A0A2S7PSI2-F1
#
_cell.length_a   1.000
_cell.length_b   1.000
_cell.length_c   1.000
_cell.angle_alpha   90.00
_cell.angle_beta   90.00
_cell.angle_gamma   90.00
#
_symmetry.space_group_name_H-M   'P 1'
#
loop_
_entity.id
_entity.type
_entity.pdbx_description
1 polymer ?
#
loop_
_entity_poly.entity_id
_entity_poly.type
_entity_poly.pdbx_seq_one_letter_code
_entity_poly.pdbx_strand_id
1 'polypeptide(L)'
;MSSTEKGKPWRPALLAIIEDAGGIEGQGGVVYRSNVMKRYEVSPIFRRMLLILTWFWGVGLICVAIVSTVIIMCLPVNIGFGVGWGLPYVFGFVWVLITMTFVKMELRKEKRHWETKSAGLGQAVAPYA
;
A
#
# COMPACT_ATOMS: atom_id res chain seq x y z
N MET A 1 -13.95 8.25 10.16
CA MET A 1 -14.40 8.35 8.75
C MET A 1 -14.41 6.95 8.13
N SER A 2 -15.52 6.21 8.25
CA SER A 2 -15.78 5.01 7.45
C SER A 2 -17.28 4.73 7.50
N SER A 3 -18.04 5.28 6.55
CA SER A 3 -19.41 4.82 6.28
C SER A 3 -19.34 3.63 5.32
N THR A 4 -18.64 2.58 5.73
CA THR A 4 -18.63 1.33 4.99
C THR A 4 -19.97 0.64 5.26
N GLU A 5 -20.70 0.28 4.21
CA GLU A 5 -21.95 -0.47 4.33
C GLU A 5 -21.75 -1.72 5.20
N LYS A 6 -22.71 -1.97 6.09
CA LYS A 6 -22.66 -3.10 7.03
C LYS A 6 -22.48 -4.41 6.25
N GLY A 7 -21.44 -5.17 6.61
CA GLY A 7 -21.13 -6.48 6.00
C GLY A 7 -20.02 -6.47 4.95
N LYS A 8 -19.51 -5.31 4.52
CA LYS A 8 -18.30 -5.27 3.67
C LYS A 8 -17.03 -5.45 4.52
N PRO A 9 -16.01 -6.15 4.00
CA PRO A 9 -14.75 -6.33 4.71
C PRO A 9 -14.08 -4.98 5.01
N TRP A 10 -13.37 -4.92 6.13
CA TRP A 10 -12.67 -3.72 6.57
C TRP A 10 -11.72 -3.20 5.48
N ARG A 11 -11.75 -1.87 5.26
CA ARG A 11 -10.92 -1.21 4.27
C ARG A 11 -9.53 -0.94 4.86
N PRO A 12 -8.45 -1.42 4.22
CA PRO A 12 -7.08 -1.18 4.68
C PRO A 12 -6.79 0.31 4.84
N ALA A 13 -6.08 0.70 5.90
CA ALA A 13 -5.72 2.10 6.14
C ALA A 13 -4.97 2.73 4.96
N LEU A 14 -4.11 1.95 4.30
CA LEU A 14 -3.36 2.42 3.14
C LEU A 14 -4.27 2.74 1.93
N LEU A 15 -5.44 2.10 1.81
CA LEU A 15 -6.39 2.43 0.75
C LEU A 15 -6.89 3.87 0.89
N ALA A 16 -7.21 4.30 2.11
CA ALA A 16 -7.65 5.67 2.39
C ALA A 16 -6.54 6.68 2.10
N ILE A 17 -5.30 6.37 2.48
CA ILE A 17 -4.13 7.24 2.20
C ILE A 17 -3.93 7.39 0.69
N ILE A 18 -3.96 6.31 -0.08
CA ILE A 18 -3.77 6.35 -1.54
C ILE A 18 -4.91 7.12 -2.22
N GLU A 19 -6.14 6.88 -1.79
CA GLU A 19 -7.32 7.58 -2.30
C GLU A 19 -7.20 9.09 -2.09
N ASP A 20 -6.79 9.50 -0.89
CA ASP A 20 -6.72 10.92 -0.54
C ASP A 20 -5.51 11.62 -1.16
N ALA A 21 -4.33 11.01 -1.04
CA ALA A 21 -3.10 11.53 -1.66
C ALA A 21 -3.27 11.68 -3.18
N GLY A 22 -3.78 10.66 -3.88
CA GLY A 22 -3.97 10.77 -5.32
C GLY A 22 -5.11 11.71 -5.72
N GLY A 23 -6.14 11.83 -4.89
CA GLY A 23 -7.26 12.75 -5.13
C GLY A 23 -6.89 14.22 -4.93
N ILE A 24 -6.11 14.52 -3.90
CA ILE A 24 -5.73 15.89 -3.51
C ILE A 24 -4.34 16.23 -4.07
N GLU A 25 -3.30 15.56 -3.58
CA GLU A 25 -1.90 15.86 -3.94
C GLU A 25 -1.61 15.53 -5.41
N GLY A 26 -2.20 14.44 -5.90
CA GLY A 26 -2.15 14.04 -7.31
C GLY A 26 -3.13 14.76 -8.21
N GLN A 27 -3.97 15.66 -7.68
CA GLN A 27 -5.02 16.41 -8.40
C GLN A 27 -5.98 15.51 -9.21
N GLY A 28 -6.11 14.24 -8.85
CA GLY A 28 -6.97 13.29 -9.55
C GLY A 28 -8.47 13.45 -9.22
N GLY A 29 -8.79 14.20 -8.17
CA GLY A 29 -10.15 14.52 -7.77
C GLY A 29 -11.03 13.29 -7.54
N VAL A 30 -12.34 13.45 -7.74
CA VAL A 30 -13.36 12.39 -7.50
C VAL A 30 -13.19 11.21 -8.46
N VAL A 31 -12.73 11.46 -9.70
CA VAL A 31 -12.55 10.42 -10.72
C VAL A 31 -11.49 9.42 -10.29
N TYR A 32 -10.35 9.90 -9.78
CA TYR A 32 -9.29 9.03 -9.28
C TYR A 32 -9.79 8.17 -8.11
N ARG A 33 -10.48 8.78 -7.14
CA ARG A 33 -11.05 8.08 -5.98
C ARG A 33 -12.01 6.97 -6.42
N SER A 34 -12.93 7.25 -7.34
CA SER A 34 -13.87 6.26 -7.89
C SER A 34 -13.15 5.10 -8.57
N ASN A 35 -12.12 5.38 -9.38
CA ASN A 35 -11.38 4.35 -10.11
C ASN A 35 -10.57 3.44 -9.18
N VAL A 36 -9.93 4.00 -8.15
CA VAL A 36 -9.22 3.22 -7.12
C VAL A 36 -10.19 2.30 -6.38
N MET A 37 -11.36 2.81 -6.00
CA MET A 37 -12.40 2.02 -5.34
C MET A 37 -12.94 0.89 -6.22
N LYS A 38 -13.22 1.15 -7.49
CA LYS A 38 -13.63 0.12 -8.45
C LYS A 38 -12.57 -0.96 -8.61
N ARG A 39 -11.29 -0.58 -8.73
CA ARG A 39 -10.18 -1.55 -8.80
C ARG A 39 -10.08 -2.38 -7.53
N TYR A 40 -10.25 -1.75 -6.37
CA TYR A 40 -10.28 -2.46 -5.09
C TYR A 40 -11.39 -3.51 -5.05
N GLU A 41 -12.60 -3.20 -5.49
CA GLU A 41 -13.70 -4.16 -5.48
C GLU A 41 -13.48 -5.32 -6.46
N VAL A 42 -12.93 -5.02 -7.64
CA VAL A 42 -12.79 -5.99 -8.75
C VAL A 42 -11.54 -6.87 -8.60
N SER A 43 -10.40 -6.33 -8.13
CA SER A 43 -9.10 -7.01 -8.16
C SER A 43 -8.74 -7.61 -6.78
N PRO A 44 -8.78 -8.95 -6.61
CA PRO A 44 -8.37 -9.58 -5.36
C PRO A 44 -6.86 -9.44 -5.09
N ILE A 45 -6.04 -9.36 -6.16
CA ILE A 45 -4.59 -9.16 -6.06
C ILE A 45 -4.29 -7.78 -5.49
N PHE A 46 -4.94 -6.73 -6.03
CA PHE A 46 -4.79 -5.37 -5.54
C PHE A 46 -5.22 -5.22 -4.08
N ARG A 47 -6.33 -5.84 -3.69
CA ARG A 47 -6.79 -5.89 -2.28
C ARG A 47 -5.76 -6.51 -1.35
N ARG A 48 -5.24 -7.69 -1.73
CA ARG A 48 -4.23 -8.40 -0.94
C ARG A 48 -2.96 -7.58 -0.80
N MET A 49 -2.50 -6.95 -1.90
CA MET A 49 -1.34 -6.07 -1.89
C MET A 49 -1.49 -4.94 -0.88
N LEU A 50 -2.65 -4.25 -0.87
CA LEU A 50 -2.90 -3.16 0.07
C LEU A 50 -2.98 -3.62 1.53
N LEU A 51 -3.55 -4.80 1.80
CA LEU A 51 -3.58 -5.36 3.15
C LEU A 51 -2.17 -5.69 3.66
N ILE A 52 -1.35 -6.34 2.83
CA ILE A 52 0.04 -6.67 3.16
C ILE A 52 0.82 -5.39 3.45
N LEU A 53 0.70 -4.37 2.60
CA LEU A 53 1.40 -3.11 2.79
C LEU A 53 0.93 -2.36 4.04
N THR A 54 -0.37 -2.41 4.36
CA THR A 54 -0.90 -1.81 5.59
C THR A 54 -0.24 -2.42 6.83
N TRP A 55 -0.13 -3.75 6.89
CA TRP A 55 0.55 -4.43 7.99
C TRP A 55 2.06 -4.21 7.97
N PHE A 56 2.69 -4.23 6.80
CA PHE A 56 4.13 -4.00 6.65
C PHE A 56 4.56 -2.62 7.16
N TRP A 57 3.81 -1.57 6.82
CA TRP A 57 4.06 -0.23 7.33
C TRP A 57 3.66 -0.09 8.79
N GLY A 58 2.50 -0.61 9.21
CA GLY A 58 2.05 -0.53 10.59
C GLY A 58 3.04 -1.18 11.57
N VAL A 59 3.42 -2.43 11.31
CA VAL A 59 4.40 -3.16 12.14
C VAL A 59 5.78 -2.50 12.05
N GLY A 60 6.24 -2.12 10.86
CA GLY A 60 7.52 -1.46 10.68
C GLY A 60 7.65 -0.16 11.48
N LEU A 61 6.59 0.67 11.46
CA LEU A 61 6.56 1.94 12.21
C LEU A 61 6.56 1.70 13.72
N ILE A 62 5.86 0.69 14.22
CA ILE A 62 5.91 0.32 15.64
C ILE A 62 7.32 -0.15 16.02
N CYS A 63 7.94 -1.01 15.21
CA CYS A 63 9.29 -1.50 15.46
C CYS A 63 10.32 -0.36 15.52
N VAL A 64 10.31 0.57 14.54
CA VAL A 64 11.26 1.69 14.55
C VAL A 64 10.98 2.65 15.70
N ALA A 65 9.72 2.85 16.10
CA ALA A 65 9.37 3.68 17.26
C ALA A 65 9.93 3.10 18.57
N ILE A 66 9.79 1.78 18.77
CA ILE A 66 10.35 1.09 19.94
C ILE A 66 11.87 1.22 19.95
N VAL A 67 12.54 0.90 18.84
CA VAL A 67 14.01 0.99 18.71
C VAL A 67 14.49 2.42 18.97
N SER A 68 13.84 3.42 18.36
CA SER A 68 14.17 4.84 18.57
C SER A 68 14.04 5.23 20.04
N THR A 69 12.96 4.81 20.70
CA THR A 69 12.70 5.12 22.10
C THR A 69 13.78 4.54 23.01
N VAL A 70 14.16 3.27 22.81
CA VAL A 70 15.22 2.63 23.59
C VAL A 70 16.56 3.35 23.40
N ILE A 71 16.92 3.69 22.15
CA ILE A 71 18.17 4.38 21.85
C ILE A 71 18.22 5.75 22.55
N ILE A 72 17.15 6.54 22.43
CA ILE A 72 17.10 7.89 23.02
C ILE A 72 17.21 7.85 24.55
N MET A 73 16.64 6.81 25.20
CA MET A 73 16.70 6.67 26.65
C MET A 73 18.05 6.14 27.18
N CYS A 74 18.83 5.44 26.34
CA CYS A 74 20.11 4.86 26.75
C CYS A 74 21.34 5.71 26.38
N LEU A 75 21.23 6.64 25.43
CA LEU A 75 22.36 7.40 24.91
C LEU A 75 22.48 8.80 25.56
N PRO A 76 23.71 9.37 25.59
CA PRO A 76 23.91 10.78 25.91
C PRO A 76 23.12 11.68 24.96
N VAL A 77 22.56 12.78 25.47
CA VAL A 77 21.64 13.68 24.75
C VAL A 77 22.14 14.08 23.36
N ASN A 78 23.41 14.45 23.22
CA ASN A 78 23.98 14.89 21.93
C ASN A 78 23.97 13.77 20.88
N ILE A 79 24.26 12.53 21.27
CA ILE A 79 24.27 11.38 20.37
C ILE A 79 22.83 10.93 20.11
N GLY A 80 22.00 10.89 21.15
CA GLY A 80 20.57 10.57 21.05
C GLY A 80 19.82 11.51 20.10
N PHE A 81 20.15 12.81 20.11
CA PHE A 81 19.57 13.79 19.19
C PHE A 81 19.97 13.49 17.73
N GLY A 82 21.25 13.23 17.48
CA GLY A 82 21.72 12.88 16.13
C GLY A 82 21.07 11.61 15.58
N VAL A 83 21.00 10.56 16.39
CA VAL A 83 20.37 9.29 15.98
C VAL A 83 18.86 9.44 15.84
N GLY A 84 18.20 10.18 16.73
CA GLY A 84 16.76 10.43 16.69
C GLY A 84 16.32 11.13 15.40
N TRP A 85 17.14 12.03 14.86
CA TRP A 85 16.90 12.66 13.56
C TRP A 85 17.29 11.78 12.39
N GLY A 86 18.42 11.07 12.44
CA GLY A 86 18.91 10.28 11.31
C GLY A 86 18.13 8.99 11.06
N LEU A 87 17.75 8.28 12.13
CA LEU A 87 17.14 6.94 12.07
C LEU A 87 15.83 6.92 11.26
N PRO A 88 14.88 7.87 11.43
CA PRO A 88 13.65 7.90 10.62
C PRO A 88 13.90 8.04 9.12
N TYR A 89 14.90 8.81 8.70
CA TYR A 89 15.21 8.99 7.27
C TYR A 89 15.82 7.73 6.66
N VAL A 90 16.76 7.09 7.35
CA VAL A 90 17.38 5.83 6.89
C VAL A 90 16.32 4.73 6.81
N PHE A 91 15.50 4.61 7.86
CA PHE A 91 14.37 3.67 7.89
C PHE A 91 13.43 3.94 6.71
N GLY A 92 12.97 5.20 6.57
CA GLY A 92 12.03 5.60 5.51
C GLY A 92 12.56 5.31 4.12
N PHE A 93 13.83 5.63 3.84
CA PHE A 93 14.46 5.36 2.55
C PHE A 93 14.45 3.87 2.20
N VAL A 94 14.90 3.02 3.13
CA VAL A 94 14.93 1.56 2.93
C VAL A 94 13.51 1.00 2.77
N TRP A 95 12.56 1.43 3.61
CA TRP A 95 11.18 0.94 3.57
C TRP A 95 10.46 1.33 2.28
N VAL A 96 10.70 2.54 1.77
CA VAL A 96 10.16 2.99 0.49
C VAL A 96 10.69 2.14 -0.66
N LEU A 97 12.00 1.86 -0.71
CA LEU A 97 12.58 1.02 -1.77
C LEU A 97 11.98 -0.40 -1.79
N ILE A 98 11.81 -1.00 -0.61
CA ILE A 98 11.16 -2.31 -0.46
C ILE A 98 9.70 -2.23 -0.96
N THR A 99 8.96 -1.22 -0.50
CA THR A 99 7.56 -0.98 -0.89
C THR A 99 7.42 -0.82 -2.40
N MET A 100 8.26 0.02 -3.03
CA MET A 100 8.23 0.25 -4.48
C MET A 100 8.47 -1.04 -5.26
N THR A 101 9.44 -1.85 -4.83
CA THR A 101 9.76 -3.12 -5.50
C THR A 101 8.61 -4.11 -5.37
N PHE A 102 8.03 -4.24 -4.18
CA PHE A 102 6.88 -5.10 -3.91
C PHE A 102 5.65 -4.67 -4.73
N VAL A 103 5.30 -3.39 -4.71
CA VAL A 103 4.17 -2.85 -5.49
C VAL A 103 4.36 -3.12 -6.98
N LYS A 104 5.54 -2.81 -7.53
CA LYS A 104 5.83 -3.10 -8.95
C LYS A 104 5.72 -4.59 -9.29
N MET A 105 6.06 -5.48 -8.37
CA MET A 105 5.90 -6.93 -8.55
C MET A 105 4.41 -7.32 -8.54
N GLU A 106 3.63 -6.87 -7.56
CA GLU A 106 2.21 -7.20 -7.44
C GLU A 106 1.37 -6.63 -8.60
N LEU A 107 1.66 -5.40 -9.04
CA LEU A 107 1.01 -4.80 -10.21
C LEU A 107 1.33 -5.58 -11.50
N ARG A 108 2.55 -6.13 -11.64
CA ARG A 108 2.89 -7.01 -12.76
C ARG A 108 2.14 -8.34 -12.69
N LYS A 109 1.97 -8.91 -11.50
CA LYS A 109 1.15 -10.13 -11.30
C LYS A 109 -0.31 -9.86 -11.65
N GLU A 110 -0.85 -8.74 -11.18
CA GLU A 110 -2.21 -8.32 -11.51
C GLU A 110 -2.40 -8.16 -13.02
N LYS A 111 -1.50 -7.45 -13.71
CA LYS A 111 -1.56 -7.29 -15.17
C LYS A 111 -1.58 -8.63 -15.90
N ARG A 112 -0.66 -9.55 -15.56
CA ARG A 112 -0.61 -10.90 -16.15
C ARG A 112 -1.91 -11.69 -15.91
N HIS A 113 -2.48 -11.58 -14.71
CA HIS A 113 -3.74 -12.24 -14.39
C HIS A 113 -4.89 -11.76 -15.28
N TRP A 114 -4.97 -10.46 -15.54
CA TRP A 114 -5.97 -9.91 -16.46
C TRP A 114 -5.74 -10.37 -17.91
N GLU A 115 -4.49 -10.39 -18.38
CA GLU A 115 -4.14 -10.85 -19.73
C GLU A 115 -4.52 -12.32 -19.96
N THR A 116 -4.19 -13.22 -19.02
CA THR A 116 -4.59 -14.64 -19.10
C THR A 116 -6.10 -14.81 -19.11
N LYS A 117 -6.83 -14.06 -18.26
CA LYS A 117 -8.29 -14.12 -18.20
C LYS A 117 -8.92 -13.67 -19.53
N SER A 118 -8.42 -12.60 -20.13
CA SER A 118 -8.87 -12.11 -21.44
C SER A 118 -8.58 -13.09 -22.57
N ALA A 119 -7.39 -13.72 -22.58
CA ALA A 119 -7.04 -14.73 -23.57
C ALA A 119 -7.94 -15.98 -23.47
N GLY A 120 -8.22 -16.45 -22.25
CA GLY A 120 -9.14 -17.58 -22.02
C GLY A 120 -10.58 -17.25 -22.42
N LEU A 121 -11.05 -16.02 -22.20
CA LEU A 121 -12.36 -15.56 -22.70
C LEU A 121 -12.40 -15.52 -24.24
N GLY A 122 -11.35 -15.03 -24.89
CA GLY A 122 -11.25 -15.03 -26.36
C GLY A 122 -11.25 -16.44 -26.95
N GLN A 123 -10.53 -17.37 -26.32
CA GLN A 123 -10.54 -18.79 -26.70
C GLN A 123 -11.87 -19.48 -26.42
N ALA A 124 -12.62 -19.05 -25.40
CA ALA A 124 -13.95 -19.56 -25.14
C ALA A 124 -14.98 -19.04 -26.15
N VAL A 125 -14.86 -17.81 -26.67
CA VAL A 125 -15.79 -17.28 -27.68
C VAL A 125 -15.51 -17.82 -29.09
N ALA A 126 -14.24 -18.08 -29.42
CA ALA A 126 -13.82 -18.63 -30.71
C ALA A 126 -14.50 -19.95 -31.16
N PRO A 127 -14.79 -20.96 -30.30
CA PRO A 127 -15.52 -22.17 -30.68
C PRO A 127 -17.04 -21.97 -30.85
N TYR A 128 -17.55 -20.77 -30.57
CA TYR A 128 -18.98 -20.43 -30.70
C TYR A 128 -19.22 -19.29 -31.72
N ALA A 129 -18.20 -18.88 -32.47
CA ALA A 129 -18.23 -17.89 -33.54
C ALA A 129 -18.01 -18.55 -34.90
#